data_AF-A0A437CWI1-F1
#
_entry.id   AF-A0A437CWI1-F1
#
_cell.length_a   1.000
_cell.length_b   1.000
_cell.length_c   1.000
_cell.angle_alpha   90.00
_cell.angle_beta   90.00
_cell.angle_gamma   90.00
#
_symmetry.space_group_name_H-M   'P 1'
#
loop_
_entity.id
_entity.type
_entity.pdbx_description
1 polymer ?
#
loop_
_entity_poly.entity_id
_entity_poly.type
_entity_poly.pdbx_seq_one_letter_code
_entity_poly.pdbx_strand_id
1 'polypeptide(L)'
;MSKSQCDAQNTLLLGQRTIPDTQIVLLPDQYAMPDAQIALRCPKANTICRCPNCAANKPLHHSQCPNCQVKPKACCYQINSPRLTAKSHYDAQNALLIPKSSSLLKLAALCGNLTYSLNQRCICFVPFCFWLFCNQTELSFRRAVWEKNLHLVMKHNQNTSVGNHSFTLGLNHLSDMTADEINENLNGFKMEEHADYSNHTLKLPGVASTPASVDWRKSGLVGPVRNQGLCGSCWAFSSLGALEGQLRRKTGVLVPLSPQNLVDCSTADGNLGCRGGYITKSYSYIIRNNGVDSEEFYPYEHQNGKCRYSVMGKAGSCSSFHVLPRGDEAALQAAVAAVGPVAVAVNAMLSSFHSYKGGLYNDLNCNPVLVNHAVLVVGYGSEAGQDYWLVKNSWGPGWGEGGFIRMARNKNNLCGIATFAVYPSL
;
A
#
# COMPACT_ATOMS: atom_id res chain seq x y z
N MET A 1 19.18 77.47 0.63
CA MET A 1 19.89 76.31 1.22
C MET A 1 19.52 75.11 0.35
N SER A 2 20.32 74.75 -0.66
CA SER A 2 21.51 73.86 -0.58
C SER A 2 21.10 72.43 -0.15
N LYS A 3 21.01 71.44 -1.05
CA LYS A 3 22.11 70.70 -1.72
C LYS A 3 23.17 70.15 -0.76
N SER A 4 23.21 68.83 -0.66
CA SER A 4 24.38 67.94 -0.87
C SER A 4 23.84 66.52 -1.16
N GLN A 5 24.14 65.82 -2.26
CA GLN A 5 25.44 65.31 -2.77
C GLN A 5 25.97 64.12 -1.96
N CYS A 6 26.56 63.06 -2.52
CA CYS A 6 27.18 62.79 -3.84
C CYS A 6 26.87 61.33 -4.28
N ASP A 7 27.34 60.74 -5.40
CA ASP A 7 27.66 61.09 -6.81
C ASP A 7 28.63 59.96 -7.32
N ALA A 8 28.63 59.43 -8.56
CA ALA A 8 27.72 59.49 -9.73
C ALA A 8 28.11 58.40 -10.78
N GLN A 9 27.37 58.30 -11.90
CA GLN A 9 27.75 57.75 -13.22
C GLN A 9 28.28 56.29 -13.38
N ASN A 10 27.54 55.46 -14.14
CA ASN A 10 27.93 55.12 -15.52
C ASN A 10 26.85 54.36 -16.32
N THR A 11 26.72 54.71 -17.60
CA THR A 11 25.80 54.08 -18.56
C THR A 11 26.58 53.16 -19.49
N LEU A 12 26.19 51.89 -19.65
CA LEU A 12 26.82 50.99 -20.62
C LEU A 12 25.83 50.00 -21.27
N LEU A 13 25.53 50.30 -22.54
CA LEU A 13 25.14 49.46 -23.68
C LEU A 13 24.63 48.02 -23.42
N LEU A 14 23.42 47.77 -23.93
CA LEU A 14 22.89 46.43 -24.21
C LEU A 14 23.79 45.66 -25.19
N GLY A 15 24.26 44.48 -24.77
CA GLY A 15 24.93 43.50 -25.64
C GLY A 15 24.36 42.11 -25.41
N GLN A 16 23.85 41.48 -26.47
CA GLN A 16 23.40 40.08 -26.43
C GLN A 16 24.58 39.15 -26.12
N ARG A 17 24.43 38.26 -25.13
CA ARG A 17 25.25 37.04 -25.03
C ARG A 17 24.42 35.83 -24.61
N THR A 18 24.76 34.71 -25.22
CA THR A 18 24.17 33.38 -25.06
C THR A 18 24.60 32.71 -23.76
N ILE A 19 23.77 31.80 -23.26
CA ILE A 19 24.07 30.93 -22.10
C ILE A 19 24.78 29.67 -22.64
N PRO A 20 25.88 29.20 -22.01
CA PRO A 20 26.66 28.06 -22.51
C PRO A 20 26.03 26.69 -22.22
N ASP A 21 26.37 25.70 -23.06
CA ASP A 21 25.86 24.34 -23.00
C ASP A 21 26.21 23.58 -21.71
N THR A 22 25.21 22.92 -21.11
CA THR A 22 25.42 21.98 -20.01
C THR A 22 25.75 20.59 -20.55
N GLN A 23 26.93 20.06 -20.22
CA GLN A 23 27.32 18.71 -20.65
C GLN A 23 26.42 17.62 -20.05
N ILE A 24 25.82 16.81 -20.93
CA ILE A 24 25.15 15.56 -20.53
C ILE A 24 26.22 14.49 -20.38
N VAL A 25 26.52 14.09 -19.14
CA VAL A 25 27.38 12.94 -18.85
C VAL A 25 26.53 11.67 -18.92
N LEU A 26 26.74 10.87 -19.98
CA LEU A 26 26.21 9.51 -20.07
C LEU A 26 27.12 8.56 -19.27
N LEU A 27 26.53 7.75 -18.39
CA LEU A 27 27.20 6.64 -17.69
C LEU A 27 26.64 5.29 -18.18
N PRO A 28 27.45 4.22 -18.20
CA PRO A 28 27.14 3.00 -18.97
C PRO A 28 26.15 2.04 -18.29
N ASP A 29 25.45 1.25 -19.12
CA ASP A 29 24.54 0.19 -18.70
C ASP A 29 25.26 -0.97 -17.97
N GLN A 30 24.95 -1.17 -16.68
CA GLN A 30 25.33 -2.39 -15.94
C GLN A 30 24.27 -2.84 -14.91
N TYR A 31 22.99 -2.93 -15.28
CA TYR A 31 21.99 -3.71 -14.51
C TYR A 31 20.94 -4.37 -15.42
N ALA A 32 21.31 -5.51 -16.03
CA ALA A 32 20.35 -6.45 -16.60
C ALA A 32 19.96 -7.50 -15.54
N MET A 33 18.65 -7.72 -15.33
CA MET A 33 18.13 -8.82 -14.52
C MET A 33 17.48 -9.90 -15.41
N PRO A 34 17.51 -11.19 -15.01
CA PRO A 34 17.18 -12.30 -15.90
C PRO A 34 15.67 -12.59 -16.05
N ASP A 35 15.32 -13.17 -17.20
CA ASP A 35 13.96 -13.57 -17.56
C ASP A 35 13.36 -14.64 -16.63
N ALA A 36 12.08 -14.49 -16.28
CA ALA A 36 11.26 -15.53 -15.64
C ALA A 36 10.00 -15.82 -16.48
N GLN A 37 9.85 -17.08 -16.93
CA GLN A 37 8.65 -17.53 -17.65
C GLN A 37 7.58 -18.07 -16.69
N ILE A 38 6.32 -17.64 -16.85
CA ILE A 38 5.14 -18.27 -16.24
C ILE A 38 4.03 -18.38 -17.30
N ALA A 39 3.40 -19.56 -17.39
CA ALA A 39 2.33 -19.86 -18.33
C ALA A 39 0.93 -19.60 -17.75
N LEU A 40 -0.04 -19.22 -18.59
CA LEU A 40 -1.43 -18.96 -18.21
C LEU A 40 -2.39 -20.03 -18.75
N ARG A 41 -3.38 -20.43 -17.93
CA ARG A 41 -4.62 -21.12 -18.34
C ARG A 41 -5.81 -20.26 -17.91
N CYS A 42 -6.83 -20.13 -18.79
CA CYS A 42 -8.08 -19.44 -18.48
C CYS A 42 -9.25 -20.43 -18.28
N PRO A 43 -10.19 -20.17 -17.35
CA PRO A 43 -11.44 -20.94 -17.23
C PRO A 43 -12.51 -20.47 -18.24
N LYS A 44 -13.46 -21.35 -18.57
CA LYS A 44 -14.56 -21.10 -19.53
C LYS A 44 -15.68 -20.25 -18.92
N ALA A 45 -16.31 -19.40 -19.73
CA ALA A 45 -17.47 -18.59 -19.33
C ALA A 45 -18.79 -19.14 -19.88
N ASN A 46 -19.88 -19.05 -19.10
CA ASN A 46 -21.25 -19.34 -19.52
C ASN A 46 -21.93 -18.05 -20.05
N THR A 47 -22.75 -18.18 -21.10
CA THR A 47 -23.42 -17.05 -21.78
C THR A 47 -24.93 -17.05 -21.52
N ILE A 48 -25.53 -15.86 -21.34
CA ILE A 48 -26.99 -15.68 -21.25
C ILE A 48 -27.45 -14.78 -22.41
N CYS A 49 -28.46 -15.22 -23.15
CA CYS A 49 -29.07 -14.48 -24.26
C CYS A 49 -30.44 -13.90 -23.86
N ARG A 50 -30.87 -12.79 -24.49
CA ARG A 50 -32.25 -12.27 -24.45
C ARG A 50 -32.70 -11.92 -25.87
N CYS A 51 -33.95 -12.25 -26.21
CA CYS A 51 -34.59 -11.86 -27.48
C CYS A 51 -35.79 -10.93 -27.22
N PRO A 52 -36.17 -10.02 -28.16
CA PRO A 52 -37.09 -8.93 -27.85
C PRO A 52 -38.57 -9.30 -27.68
N ASN A 53 -39.02 -10.43 -28.25
CA ASN A 53 -40.45 -10.77 -28.38
C ASN A 53 -40.87 -12.08 -27.69
N CYS A 54 -40.24 -12.45 -26.56
CA CYS A 54 -40.66 -13.63 -25.78
C CYS A 54 -40.87 -13.27 -24.31
N ALA A 55 -42.14 -13.26 -23.88
CA ALA A 55 -42.54 -13.03 -22.49
C ALA A 55 -42.37 -14.29 -21.62
N ALA A 56 -41.14 -14.81 -21.48
CA ALA A 56 -40.75 -15.76 -20.45
C ALA A 56 -39.21 -15.93 -20.39
N ASN A 57 -38.61 -15.72 -19.22
CA ASN A 57 -37.19 -16.05 -19.02
C ASN A 57 -37.01 -17.57 -18.81
N LYS A 58 -36.56 -18.30 -19.85
CA LYS A 58 -35.95 -19.63 -19.72
C LYS A 58 -34.70 -19.73 -20.61
N PRO A 59 -33.64 -20.43 -20.19
CA PRO A 59 -32.45 -20.66 -21.02
C PRO A 59 -32.77 -21.64 -22.16
N LEU A 60 -32.37 -21.31 -23.38
CA LEU A 60 -32.52 -22.16 -24.58
C LEU A 60 -31.17 -22.35 -25.27
N HIS A 61 -30.98 -23.52 -25.90
CA HIS A 61 -29.77 -23.85 -26.65
C HIS A 61 -29.69 -23.10 -27.99
N HIS A 62 -28.47 -22.86 -28.44
CA HIS A 62 -28.13 -21.93 -29.54
C HIS A 62 -28.71 -22.28 -30.93
N SER A 63 -29.26 -23.49 -31.12
CA SER A 63 -29.73 -24.00 -32.42
C SER A 63 -31.15 -23.57 -32.84
N GLN A 64 -31.88 -22.80 -32.02
CA GLN A 64 -33.29 -22.47 -32.25
C GLN A 64 -33.60 -20.98 -32.47
N CYS A 65 -32.60 -20.13 -32.73
CA CYS A 65 -32.83 -18.70 -32.93
C CYS A 65 -32.07 -18.14 -34.16
N PRO A 66 -32.75 -17.90 -35.30
CA PRO A 66 -32.08 -17.45 -36.54
C PRO A 66 -31.43 -16.06 -36.48
N ASN A 67 -31.77 -15.23 -35.49
CA ASN A 67 -31.37 -13.81 -35.41
C ASN A 67 -30.82 -13.40 -34.02
N CYS A 68 -30.05 -14.27 -33.34
CA CYS A 68 -29.32 -13.86 -32.13
C CYS A 68 -28.08 -13.01 -32.47
N GLN A 69 -28.11 -11.72 -32.11
CA GLN A 69 -26.91 -10.88 -32.16
C GLN A 69 -26.02 -11.10 -30.92
N VAL A 70 -24.79 -11.55 -31.16
CA VAL A 70 -23.75 -11.67 -30.13
C VAL A 70 -23.15 -10.28 -29.87
N LYS A 71 -23.33 -9.75 -28.65
CA LYS A 71 -22.50 -8.62 -28.17
C LYS A 71 -21.25 -9.18 -27.48
N PRO A 72 -20.04 -8.95 -28.01
CA PRO A 72 -18.83 -9.27 -27.26
C PRO A 72 -18.72 -8.37 -26.03
N LYS A 73 -18.50 -8.95 -24.84
CA LYS A 73 -17.86 -8.20 -23.74
C LYS A 73 -16.42 -7.94 -24.16
N ALA A 74 -15.93 -6.73 -23.91
CA ALA A 74 -14.58 -6.34 -24.27
C ALA A 74 -13.54 -7.21 -23.53
N CYS A 75 -12.74 -7.96 -24.27
CA CYS A 75 -11.47 -8.47 -23.79
C CYS A 75 -10.45 -7.33 -23.86
N CYS A 76 -9.74 -7.06 -22.76
CA CYS A 76 -8.55 -6.23 -22.81
C CYS A 76 -7.47 -6.95 -23.64
N TYR A 77 -7.11 -6.39 -24.80
CA TYR A 77 -6.03 -6.93 -25.63
C TYR A 77 -4.68 -6.45 -25.12
N GLN A 78 -3.81 -7.40 -24.79
CA GLN A 78 -2.38 -7.16 -24.63
C GLN A 78 -1.73 -7.42 -25.99
N ILE A 79 -1.19 -6.38 -26.65
CA ILE A 79 -0.59 -6.50 -27.98
C ILE A 79 0.88 -6.87 -27.86
N ASN A 80 1.24 -8.08 -28.31
CA ASN A 80 2.60 -8.45 -28.68
C ASN A 80 2.78 -8.32 -30.21
N SER A 81 3.95 -7.85 -30.65
CA SER A 81 4.35 -7.83 -32.06
C SER A 81 5.89 -7.87 -32.20
N PRO A 82 6.45 -8.24 -33.37
CA PRO A 82 7.17 -9.51 -33.44
C PRO A 82 8.68 -9.38 -33.64
N ARG A 83 9.39 -10.50 -33.47
CA ARG A 83 10.79 -10.64 -33.92
C ARG A 83 10.89 -10.41 -35.43
N LEU A 84 11.85 -9.58 -35.85
CA LEU A 84 12.41 -9.58 -37.20
C LEU A 84 13.88 -10.01 -37.13
N THR A 85 14.23 -11.01 -37.93
CA THR A 85 15.57 -11.59 -38.04
C THR A 85 16.23 -11.19 -39.36
N ALA A 86 17.43 -10.60 -39.32
CA ALA A 86 18.32 -10.51 -40.48
C ALA A 86 19.80 -10.40 -40.03
N LYS A 87 20.70 -11.08 -40.75
CA LYS A 87 22.17 -10.97 -40.67
C LYS A 87 22.70 -10.28 -41.93
N SER A 88 23.75 -9.44 -41.82
CA SER A 88 24.89 -9.38 -42.75
C SER A 88 25.97 -8.38 -42.28
N HIS A 89 27.13 -8.35 -42.96
CA HIS A 89 28.42 -7.83 -42.49
C HIS A 89 28.91 -6.51 -43.14
N TYR A 90 29.79 -5.81 -42.40
CA TYR A 90 31.03 -5.11 -42.82
C TYR A 90 31.08 -3.66 -43.43
N ASP A 91 32.08 -2.93 -42.89
CA ASP A 91 32.95 -1.83 -43.38
C ASP A 91 32.48 -0.43 -43.86
N ALA A 92 32.79 0.54 -43.00
CA ALA A 92 33.75 1.65 -43.16
C ALA A 92 33.60 2.79 -44.22
N GLN A 93 33.69 4.02 -43.67
CA GLN A 93 34.17 5.32 -44.21
C GLN A 93 33.28 6.24 -45.08
N ASN A 94 33.09 7.44 -44.50
CA ASN A 94 33.03 8.78 -45.07
C ASN A 94 31.79 9.36 -45.79
N ALA A 95 31.51 10.61 -45.35
CA ALA A 95 30.89 11.74 -46.04
C ALA A 95 29.36 11.78 -46.24
N LEU A 96 28.84 12.98 -45.96
CA LEU A 96 27.44 13.41 -46.01
C LEU A 96 26.68 13.00 -47.27
N LEU A 97 25.50 12.41 -47.08
CA LEU A 97 24.28 12.77 -47.82
C LEU A 97 23.07 12.65 -46.88
N ILE A 98 22.17 13.63 -46.92
CA ILE A 98 20.92 13.65 -46.12
C ILE A 98 19.78 13.05 -46.97
N PRO A 99 19.18 11.91 -46.58
CA PRO A 99 17.88 11.49 -47.10
C PRO A 99 16.78 12.05 -46.18
N LYS A 100 16.00 13.00 -46.69
CA LYS A 100 14.74 13.41 -46.06
C LYS A 100 13.70 12.28 -46.18
N SER A 101 13.40 11.54 -45.12
CA SER A 101 12.10 10.83 -45.00
C SER A 101 11.73 10.28 -43.60
N SER A 102 10.65 10.83 -43.05
CA SER A 102 9.50 10.13 -42.41
C SER A 102 9.65 9.12 -41.24
N SER A 103 10.81 8.89 -40.64
CA SER A 103 10.92 7.94 -39.50
C SER A 103 10.63 8.53 -38.11
N LEU A 104 10.90 9.81 -37.86
CA LEU A 104 10.74 10.43 -36.52
C LEU A 104 9.34 10.97 -36.20
N LEU A 105 8.39 10.93 -37.15
CA LEU A 105 7.00 11.39 -36.90
C LEU A 105 6.04 10.31 -36.38
N LYS A 106 6.46 9.04 -36.26
CA LYS A 106 5.56 7.93 -35.88
C LYS A 106 5.50 7.59 -34.38
N LEU A 107 6.38 8.16 -33.55
CA LEU A 107 6.27 8.04 -32.08
C LEU A 107 5.51 9.23 -31.44
N ALA A 108 5.42 10.37 -32.12
CA ALA A 108 4.51 11.46 -31.71
C ALA A 108 3.04 11.19 -32.10
N ALA A 109 2.80 10.32 -33.10
CA ALA A 109 1.48 10.08 -33.69
C ALA A 109 0.51 9.23 -32.83
N LEU A 110 0.93 8.71 -31.68
CA LEU A 110 0.05 8.02 -30.72
C LEU A 110 -0.50 8.93 -29.61
N CYS A 111 -0.06 10.19 -29.53
CA CYS A 111 -0.56 11.19 -28.56
C CYS A 111 -1.12 12.47 -29.23
N GLY A 112 -1.37 12.44 -30.54
CA GLY A 112 -1.77 13.61 -31.31
C GLY A 112 -2.58 13.29 -32.55
N ASN A 113 -3.89 13.07 -32.38
CA ASN A 113 -4.94 13.48 -33.34
C ASN A 113 -6.34 13.32 -32.72
N LEU A 114 -6.72 14.29 -31.90
CA LEU A 114 -8.10 14.55 -31.48
C LEU A 114 -8.21 16.04 -31.13
N THR A 115 -8.34 16.85 -32.18
CA THR A 115 -8.73 18.25 -32.08
C THR A 115 -10.21 18.36 -32.42
N TYR A 116 -11.07 18.42 -31.40
CA TYR A 116 -12.23 19.32 -31.27
C TYR A 116 -13.14 18.90 -30.10
N SER A 117 -12.68 19.17 -28.88
CA SER A 117 -13.51 19.62 -27.75
C SER A 117 -12.57 20.06 -26.62
N LEU A 118 -13.00 20.99 -25.76
CA LEU A 118 -12.15 21.53 -24.68
C LEU A 118 -11.97 20.53 -23.52
N ASN A 119 -10.84 20.70 -22.82
CA ASN A 119 -10.46 20.18 -21.51
C ASN A 119 -9.87 18.75 -21.39
N GLN A 120 -8.78 18.71 -20.60
CA GLN A 120 -8.15 17.55 -19.92
C GLN A 120 -7.43 16.49 -20.78
N ARG A 121 -6.11 16.68 -20.95
CA ARG A 121 -5.15 15.59 -21.25
C ARG A 121 -4.50 15.15 -19.94
N CYS A 122 -4.79 13.92 -19.49
CA CYS A 122 -4.12 13.33 -18.33
C CYS A 122 -2.84 12.60 -18.76
N ILE A 123 -1.78 12.63 -17.95
CA ILE A 123 -0.50 11.98 -18.22
C ILE A 123 -0.12 11.08 -17.03
N CYS A 124 0.39 9.89 -17.33
CA CYS A 124 0.86 8.90 -16.37
C CYS A 124 2.40 8.89 -16.34
N PHE A 125 2.98 8.82 -15.14
CA PHE A 125 4.42 8.61 -14.93
C PHE A 125 4.63 7.25 -14.25
N VAL A 126 5.57 6.45 -14.78
CA VAL A 126 5.92 5.07 -14.33
C VAL A 126 4.81 4.04 -14.65
N PRO A 127 5.12 2.78 -15.05
CA PRO A 127 4.13 1.75 -15.42
C PRO A 127 3.16 1.27 -14.32
N PHE A 128 3.07 1.97 -13.19
CA PHE A 128 2.23 1.62 -12.04
C PHE A 128 1.15 2.66 -11.69
N CYS A 129 1.05 3.80 -12.40
CA CYS A 129 0.12 4.84 -11.98
C CYS A 129 -1.32 4.57 -12.46
N PHE A 130 -2.22 4.39 -11.48
CA PHE A 130 -3.68 4.33 -11.65
C PHE A 130 -4.35 5.72 -11.63
N TRP A 131 -3.59 6.79 -11.38
CA TRP A 131 -4.14 8.14 -11.18
C TRP A 131 -4.11 8.98 -12.47
N LEU A 132 -5.27 9.55 -12.79
CA LEU A 132 -5.47 10.49 -13.89
C LEU A 132 -5.43 11.92 -13.34
N PHE A 133 -4.30 12.62 -13.53
CA PHE A 133 -4.19 14.02 -13.13
C PHE A 133 -4.76 14.95 -14.22
N CYS A 134 -5.95 15.49 -13.98
CA CYS A 134 -6.64 16.41 -14.90
C CYS A 134 -6.09 17.84 -14.92
N ASN A 135 -5.19 18.20 -13.99
CA ASN A 135 -4.63 19.54 -13.84
C ASN A 135 -3.10 19.51 -14.02
N GLN A 136 -2.57 20.36 -14.91
CA GLN A 136 -1.14 20.44 -15.18
C GLN A 136 -0.32 20.91 -13.97
N THR A 137 -0.88 21.77 -13.11
CA THR A 137 -0.23 22.22 -11.87
C THR A 137 -0.10 21.05 -10.88
N GLU A 138 -1.18 20.27 -10.71
CA GLU A 138 -1.18 19.07 -9.87
C GLU A 138 -0.17 18.03 -10.38
N LEU A 139 -0.17 17.77 -11.70
CA LEU A 139 0.78 16.86 -12.32
C LEU A 139 2.24 17.27 -12.08
N SER A 140 2.54 18.57 -12.21
CA SER A 140 3.88 19.11 -11.93
C SER A 140 4.26 19.00 -10.45
N PHE A 141 3.33 19.25 -9.53
CA PHE A 141 3.53 19.07 -8.09
C PHE A 141 3.80 17.59 -7.73
N ARG A 142 2.91 16.68 -8.15
CA ARG A 142 3.04 15.22 -7.94
C ARG A 142 4.35 14.68 -8.49
N ARG A 143 4.76 15.15 -9.66
CA ARG A 143 6.07 14.82 -10.24
C ARG A 143 7.22 15.31 -9.36
N ALA A 144 7.20 16.55 -8.87
CA ALA A 144 8.26 17.07 -8.00
C ALA A 144 8.34 16.29 -6.67
N VAL A 145 7.20 15.89 -6.10
CA VAL A 145 7.13 15.01 -4.92
C VAL A 145 7.72 13.63 -5.23
N TRP A 146 7.38 13.04 -6.38
CA TRP A 146 7.94 11.78 -6.84
C TRP A 146 9.45 11.84 -7.07
N GLU A 147 9.95 12.90 -7.71
CA GLU A 147 11.39 13.11 -7.90
C GLU A 147 12.11 13.28 -6.55
N LYS A 148 11.53 13.98 -5.57
CA LYS A 148 12.06 14.06 -4.19
C LYS A 148 12.12 12.68 -3.51
N ASN A 149 11.06 11.88 -3.61
CA ASN A 149 11.00 10.55 -3.02
C ASN A 149 11.93 9.54 -3.74
N LEU A 150 12.14 9.68 -5.05
CA LEU A 150 13.17 8.94 -5.78
C LEU A 150 14.59 9.24 -5.26
N HIS A 151 14.93 10.52 -5.04
CA HIS A 151 16.22 10.89 -4.46
C HIS A 151 16.43 10.33 -3.04
N LEU A 152 15.37 10.29 -2.21
CA LEU A 152 15.39 9.61 -0.90
C LEU A 152 15.74 8.13 -1.05
N VAL A 153 15.03 7.41 -1.92
CA VAL A 153 15.23 5.98 -2.20
C VAL A 153 16.66 5.71 -2.67
N MET A 154 17.16 6.49 -3.64
CA MET A 154 18.51 6.33 -4.18
C MET A 154 19.58 6.56 -3.11
N LYS A 155 19.48 7.65 -2.33
CA LYS A 155 20.45 7.99 -1.27
C LYS A 155 20.47 6.94 -0.15
N HIS A 156 19.30 6.46 0.27
CA HIS A 156 19.19 5.39 1.27
C HIS A 156 19.81 4.09 0.77
N ASN A 157 19.51 3.68 -0.47
CA ASN A 157 20.01 2.43 -1.02
C ASN A 157 21.53 2.47 -1.31
N GLN A 158 22.09 3.64 -1.64
CA GLN A 158 23.55 3.85 -1.67
C GLN A 158 24.19 3.62 -0.30
N ASN A 159 23.64 4.21 0.76
CA ASN A 159 24.08 3.96 2.15
C ASN A 159 23.90 2.48 2.57
N THR A 160 22.87 1.81 2.05
CA THR A 160 22.62 0.38 2.29
C THR A 160 23.70 -0.49 1.64
N SER A 161 24.15 -0.15 0.42
CA SER A 161 25.19 -0.92 -0.29
C SER A 161 26.58 -0.87 0.36
N VAL A 162 26.83 0.10 1.26
CA VAL A 162 28.03 0.18 2.11
C VAL A 162 27.80 -0.34 3.54
N GLY A 163 26.65 -0.97 3.81
CA GLY A 163 26.35 -1.63 5.09
C GLY A 163 25.76 -0.75 6.19
N ASN A 164 25.47 0.53 5.94
CA ASN A 164 24.95 1.46 6.98
C ASN A 164 23.48 1.21 7.36
N HIS A 165 22.74 0.45 6.56
CA HIS A 165 21.32 0.14 6.78
C HIS A 165 21.03 -1.35 6.53
N SER A 166 20.10 -1.91 7.30
CA SER A 166 19.68 -3.32 7.21
C SER A 166 18.45 -3.56 6.33
N PHE A 167 17.95 -2.52 5.65
CA PHE A 167 16.76 -2.53 4.81
C PHE A 167 16.88 -1.56 3.63
N THR A 168 16.17 -1.85 2.54
CA THR A 168 16.10 -1.01 1.35
C THR A 168 14.77 -0.26 1.26
N LEU A 169 14.82 0.89 0.59
CA LEU A 169 13.64 1.63 0.14
C LEU A 169 13.35 1.32 -1.34
N GLY A 170 12.14 1.63 -1.77
CA GLY A 170 11.71 1.49 -3.15
C GLY A 170 10.49 2.34 -3.45
N LEU A 171 10.37 2.75 -4.71
CA LEU A 171 9.17 3.42 -5.20
C LEU A 171 7.96 2.47 -5.13
N ASN A 172 6.81 3.05 -4.80
CA ASN A 172 5.52 2.38 -4.64
C ASN A 172 4.38 3.36 -4.97
N HIS A 173 3.13 2.93 -4.79
CA HIS A 173 1.93 3.71 -5.11
C HIS A 173 1.68 4.95 -4.22
N LEU A 174 2.53 5.21 -3.21
CA LEU A 174 2.51 6.42 -2.37
C LEU A 174 3.64 7.39 -2.76
N SER A 175 4.45 7.09 -3.78
CA SER A 175 5.69 7.85 -4.04
C SER A 175 5.46 9.25 -4.61
N ASP A 176 4.27 9.58 -5.11
CA ASP A 176 3.83 10.93 -5.50
C ASP A 176 3.06 11.66 -4.38
N MET A 177 2.98 11.07 -3.18
CA MET A 177 2.46 11.70 -1.98
C MET A 177 3.58 12.25 -1.09
N THR A 178 3.32 13.38 -0.45
CA THR A 178 4.17 13.92 0.61
C THR A 178 4.04 13.10 1.89
N ALA A 179 5.05 13.18 2.77
CA ALA A 179 5.00 12.52 4.06
C ALA A 179 3.79 12.98 4.89
N ASP A 180 3.44 14.27 4.81
CA ASP A 180 2.31 14.85 5.53
C ASP A 180 0.97 14.32 4.99
N GLU A 181 0.77 14.27 3.66
CA GLU A 181 -0.43 13.65 3.06
C GLU A 181 -0.59 12.17 3.47
N ILE A 182 0.51 11.40 3.54
CA ILE A 182 0.47 10.00 4.00
C ILE A 182 0.10 9.96 5.49
N ASN A 183 0.72 10.79 6.31
CA ASN A 183 0.53 10.81 7.76
C ASN A 183 -0.87 11.29 8.16
N GLU A 184 -1.46 12.23 7.43
CA GLU A 184 -2.83 12.70 7.67
C GLU A 184 -3.90 11.69 7.24
N ASN A 185 -3.69 10.97 6.13
CA ASN A 185 -4.74 10.15 5.51
C ASN A 185 -4.64 8.66 5.83
N LEU A 186 -3.46 8.12 6.16
CA LEU A 186 -3.25 6.68 6.38
C LEU A 186 -3.01 6.32 7.87
N ASN A 187 -2.41 7.22 8.67
CA ASN A 187 -2.07 6.96 10.08
C ASN A 187 -3.24 7.31 11.02
N GLY A 188 -4.29 6.49 10.97
CA GLY A 188 -5.54 6.70 11.72
C GLY A 188 -5.59 6.11 13.14
N PHE A 189 -4.53 5.55 13.71
CA PHE A 189 -4.61 5.01 15.08
C PHE A 189 -4.63 6.15 16.10
N LYS A 190 -5.54 6.05 17.07
CA LYS A 190 -5.60 6.91 18.24
C LYS A 190 -5.24 6.08 19.47
N MET A 191 -4.38 6.64 20.32
CA MET A 191 -4.00 6.02 21.58
C MET A 191 -5.01 6.41 22.66
N GLU A 192 -5.50 5.44 23.43
CA GLU A 192 -6.30 5.75 24.62
C GLU A 192 -5.39 6.28 25.72
N GLU A 193 -5.77 7.40 26.34
CA GLU A 193 -5.17 7.80 27.62
C GLU A 193 -5.49 6.74 28.67
N HIS A 194 -4.51 6.48 29.55
CA HIS A 194 -4.42 5.35 30.48
C HIS A 194 -5.75 4.89 31.12
N ALA A 195 -6.50 4.06 30.38
CA ALA A 195 -7.63 3.31 30.90
C ALA A 195 -7.12 2.07 31.63
N ASP A 196 -7.84 1.70 32.69
CA ASP A 196 -7.36 0.83 33.78
C ASP A 196 -7.39 -0.68 33.45
N TYR A 197 -6.95 -1.04 32.23
CA TYR A 197 -6.76 -2.42 31.78
C TYR A 197 -5.68 -3.18 32.57
N SER A 198 -5.00 -2.49 33.50
CA SER A 198 -3.95 -2.97 34.41
C SER A 198 -4.39 -4.16 35.27
N ASN A 199 -5.68 -4.23 35.64
CA ASN A 199 -6.21 -5.19 36.60
C ASN A 199 -6.58 -6.57 36.01
N HIS A 200 -6.31 -6.79 34.73
CA HIS A 200 -6.28 -8.14 34.17
C HIS A 200 -4.82 -8.58 34.04
N THR A 201 -4.28 -9.12 35.14
CA THR A 201 -3.00 -9.83 35.16
C THR A 201 -3.08 -10.98 34.16
N LEU A 202 -2.68 -10.71 32.93
CA LEU A 202 -2.68 -11.69 31.87
C LEU A 202 -1.56 -12.69 32.14
N LYS A 203 -1.87 -13.70 32.94
CA LYS A 203 -1.13 -14.94 32.99
C LYS A 203 -1.30 -15.63 31.63
N LEU A 204 -0.51 -15.18 30.65
CA LEU A 204 -0.23 -15.98 29.46
C LEU A 204 0.12 -17.39 29.96
N PRO A 205 -0.59 -18.43 29.48
CA PRO A 205 -0.42 -19.79 30.02
C PRO A 205 1.05 -20.15 29.91
N GLY A 206 1.67 -20.53 31.04
CA GLY A 206 3.12 -20.56 31.20
C GLY A 206 3.84 -21.26 30.06
N VAL A 207 4.34 -20.48 29.11
CA VAL A 207 4.96 -20.99 27.89
C VAL A 207 6.35 -21.49 28.27
N ALA A 208 6.45 -22.78 28.60
CA ALA A 208 7.68 -23.39 29.10
C ALA A 208 8.88 -23.21 28.13
N SER A 209 8.60 -22.98 26.85
CA SER A 209 9.54 -22.45 25.87
C SER A 209 8.78 -21.72 24.76
N THR A 210 8.97 -20.41 24.64
CA THR A 210 8.46 -19.64 23.49
C THR A 210 9.24 -20.08 22.24
N PRO A 211 8.60 -20.53 21.14
CA PRO A 211 9.29 -20.99 19.94
C PRO A 211 10.23 -19.92 19.39
N ALA A 212 11.39 -20.31 18.84
CA ALA A 212 12.38 -19.35 18.32
C ALA A 212 11.86 -18.51 17.13
N SER A 213 10.91 -19.06 16.35
CA SER A 213 10.23 -18.33 15.27
C SER A 213 8.79 -18.80 15.10
N VAL A 214 7.92 -17.88 14.67
CA VAL A 214 6.50 -18.11 14.38
C VAL A 214 6.14 -17.33 13.12
N ASP A 215 5.39 -17.95 12.20
CA ASP A 215 4.85 -17.30 11.00
C ASP A 215 3.43 -17.79 10.74
N TRP A 216 2.44 -17.06 11.23
CA TRP A 216 1.03 -17.44 11.14
C TRP A 216 0.47 -17.45 9.71
N ARG A 217 1.19 -16.88 8.74
CA ARG A 217 0.83 -17.00 7.31
C ARG A 217 0.89 -18.46 6.86
N LYS A 218 1.92 -19.20 7.31
CA LYS A 218 2.13 -20.62 6.97
C LYS A 218 1.05 -21.53 7.56
N SER A 219 0.45 -21.15 8.69
CA SER A 219 -0.67 -21.85 9.32
C SER A 219 -2.05 -21.38 8.84
N GLY A 220 -2.10 -20.41 7.91
CA GLY A 220 -3.35 -19.88 7.36
C GLY A 220 -4.16 -18.99 8.32
N LEU A 221 -3.60 -18.56 9.46
CA LEU A 221 -4.23 -17.67 10.45
C LEU A 221 -4.21 -16.18 10.03
N VAL A 222 -3.70 -15.87 8.84
CA VAL A 222 -3.53 -14.50 8.36
C VAL A 222 -4.32 -14.33 7.06
N GLY A 223 -5.33 -13.46 7.08
CA GLY A 223 -6.10 -13.13 5.88
C GLY A 223 -5.26 -12.40 4.82
N PRO A 224 -5.78 -12.23 3.59
CA PRO A 224 -5.07 -11.50 2.53
C PRO A 224 -4.71 -10.08 2.95
N VAL A 225 -3.63 -9.53 2.37
CA VAL A 225 -3.29 -8.12 2.53
C VAL A 225 -4.39 -7.26 1.89
N ARG A 226 -4.79 -6.20 2.59
CA ARG A 226 -5.81 -5.24 2.17
C ARG A 226 -5.22 -3.86 2.01
N ASN A 227 -5.94 -2.96 1.34
CA ASN A 227 -5.58 -1.55 1.21
C ASN A 227 -6.69 -0.69 1.84
N GLN A 228 -6.35 0.16 2.80
CA GLN A 228 -7.26 1.15 3.39
C GLN A 228 -7.49 2.37 2.48
N GLY A 229 -6.57 2.66 1.54
CA GLY A 229 -6.62 3.87 0.72
C GLY A 229 -6.48 5.14 1.54
N LEU A 230 -7.07 6.25 1.07
CA LEU A 230 -7.03 7.57 1.72
C LEU A 230 -8.08 7.68 2.84
N CYS A 231 -8.06 6.73 3.77
CA CYS A 231 -8.96 6.67 4.92
C CYS A 231 -8.17 6.17 6.14
N GLY A 232 -8.16 6.96 7.22
CA GLY A 232 -7.49 6.66 8.48
C GLY A 232 -8.19 5.56 9.28
N SER A 233 -8.21 4.34 8.73
CA SER A 233 -8.98 3.19 9.21
C SER A 233 -8.10 1.98 9.56
N CYS A 234 -6.78 2.15 9.61
CA CYS A 234 -5.82 1.12 10.01
C CYS A 234 -6.19 0.40 11.31
N TRP A 235 -6.79 1.12 12.25
CA TRP A 235 -7.35 0.59 13.50
C TRP A 235 -8.38 -0.53 13.28
N ALA A 236 -9.24 -0.41 12.26
CA ALA A 236 -10.22 -1.43 11.90
C ALA A 236 -9.53 -2.66 11.28
N PHE A 237 -8.63 -2.45 10.32
CA PHE A 237 -7.88 -3.54 9.65
C PHE A 237 -7.01 -4.35 10.63
N SER A 238 -6.34 -3.67 11.56
CA SER A 238 -5.53 -4.30 12.61
C SER A 238 -6.41 -5.12 13.56
N SER A 239 -7.51 -4.52 14.06
CA SER A 239 -8.44 -5.19 14.98
C SER A 239 -9.05 -6.46 14.38
N LEU A 240 -9.53 -6.36 13.14
CA LEU A 240 -10.16 -7.47 12.43
C LEU A 240 -9.15 -8.53 12.02
N GLY A 241 -7.93 -8.15 11.61
CA GLY A 241 -6.89 -9.12 11.27
C GLY A 241 -6.50 -10.04 12.44
N ALA A 242 -6.54 -9.54 13.68
CA ALA A 242 -6.37 -10.39 14.86
C ALA A 242 -7.59 -11.29 15.12
N LEU A 243 -8.81 -10.76 14.94
CA LEU A 243 -10.05 -11.51 15.10
C LEU A 243 -10.21 -12.62 14.03
N GLU A 244 -9.87 -12.35 12.78
CA GLU A 244 -9.77 -13.33 11.68
C GLU A 244 -8.86 -14.51 12.07
N GLY A 245 -7.69 -14.22 12.67
CA GLY A 245 -6.77 -15.24 13.15
C GLY A 245 -7.33 -16.08 14.29
N GLN A 246 -8.02 -15.46 15.25
CA GLN A 246 -8.71 -16.20 16.31
C GLN A 246 -9.81 -17.09 15.74
N LEU A 247 -10.66 -16.55 14.85
CA LEU A 247 -11.77 -17.27 14.23
C LEU A 247 -11.24 -18.48 13.46
N ARG A 248 -10.23 -18.28 12.60
CA ARG A 248 -9.56 -19.36 11.87
C ARG A 248 -9.05 -20.48 12.78
N ARG A 249 -8.48 -20.12 13.94
CA ARG A 249 -7.99 -21.08 14.93
C ARG A 249 -9.12 -21.89 15.59
N LYS A 250 -10.28 -21.27 15.84
CA LYS A 250 -11.45 -21.91 16.48
C LYS A 250 -12.33 -22.71 15.50
N THR A 251 -12.53 -22.23 14.28
CA THR A 251 -13.49 -22.79 13.32
C THR A 251 -12.85 -23.63 12.20
N GLY A 252 -11.54 -23.49 11.97
CA GLY A 252 -10.88 -24.08 10.80
C GLY A 252 -11.07 -23.32 9.50
N VAL A 253 -11.80 -22.19 9.48
CA VAL A 253 -12.11 -21.40 8.27
C VAL A 253 -11.72 -19.93 8.48
N LEU A 254 -11.01 -19.34 7.52
CA LEU A 254 -10.69 -17.91 7.55
C LEU A 254 -11.72 -17.16 6.72
N VAL A 255 -12.56 -16.39 7.39
CA VAL A 255 -13.56 -15.52 6.75
C VAL A 255 -13.08 -14.08 6.92
N PRO A 256 -12.80 -13.34 5.83
CA PRO A 256 -12.45 -11.93 5.94
C PRO A 256 -13.59 -11.10 6.50
N LEU A 257 -13.30 -10.26 7.50
CA LEU A 257 -14.29 -9.45 8.20
C LEU A 257 -14.32 -8.01 7.64
N SER A 258 -15.48 -7.35 7.73
CA SER A 258 -15.71 -6.01 7.17
C SER A 258 -15.07 -4.89 8.00
N PRO A 259 -14.06 -4.17 7.46
CA PRO A 259 -13.57 -2.94 8.09
C PRO A 259 -14.60 -1.81 7.96
N GLN A 260 -15.46 -1.84 6.94
CA GLN A 260 -16.50 -0.82 6.72
C GLN A 260 -17.56 -0.86 7.81
N ASN A 261 -17.94 -2.06 8.26
CA ASN A 261 -18.83 -2.24 9.39
C ASN A 261 -18.26 -1.54 10.64
N LEU A 262 -16.96 -1.66 10.91
CA LEU A 262 -16.34 -0.92 12.02
C LEU A 262 -16.32 0.59 11.77
N VAL A 263 -15.88 1.05 10.60
CA VAL A 263 -15.81 2.47 10.21
C VAL A 263 -17.16 3.17 10.39
N ASP A 264 -18.25 2.52 9.99
CA ASP A 264 -19.59 3.11 9.99
C ASP A 264 -20.33 2.94 11.34
N CYS A 265 -20.14 1.82 12.04
CA CYS A 265 -20.99 1.43 13.18
C CYS A 265 -20.35 1.60 14.57
N SER A 266 -19.02 1.65 14.70
CA SER A 266 -18.33 1.76 16.01
C SER A 266 -18.16 3.21 16.51
N THR A 267 -18.83 4.17 15.87
CA THR A 267 -18.74 5.60 16.21
C THR A 267 -19.35 5.90 17.59
N ALA A 268 -20.42 5.21 17.97
CA ALA A 268 -21.01 5.30 19.30
C ALA A 268 -20.08 4.76 20.42
N ASP A 269 -19.12 3.90 20.08
CA ASP A 269 -18.12 3.33 21.00
C ASP A 269 -16.85 4.21 21.10
N GLY A 270 -16.77 5.30 20.33
CA GLY A 270 -15.69 6.29 20.39
C GLY A 270 -14.76 6.34 19.17
N ASN A 271 -14.95 5.47 18.17
CA ASN A 271 -14.20 5.55 16.91
C ASN A 271 -14.70 6.71 16.03
N LEU A 272 -13.88 7.19 15.10
CA LEU A 272 -14.16 8.39 14.30
C LEU A 272 -14.08 8.10 12.79
N GLY A 273 -14.32 6.85 12.39
CA GLY A 273 -14.30 6.40 11.00
C GLY A 273 -12.93 6.62 10.34
N CYS A 274 -12.93 7.22 9.16
CA CYS A 274 -11.71 7.62 8.44
C CYS A 274 -10.89 8.74 9.13
N ARG A 275 -11.40 9.39 10.18
CA ARG A 275 -10.62 10.35 11.01
C ARG A 275 -9.87 9.67 12.15
N GLY A 276 -9.84 8.34 12.16
CA GLY A 276 -9.10 7.52 13.11
C GLY A 276 -9.95 6.86 14.18
N GLY A 277 -9.31 6.04 15.01
CA GLY A 277 -9.98 5.20 16.00
C GLY A 277 -9.02 4.30 16.76
N TYR A 278 -9.59 3.48 17.63
CA TYR A 278 -8.92 2.71 18.67
C TYR A 278 -9.17 1.22 18.47
N ILE A 279 -8.15 0.39 18.70
CA ILE A 279 -8.25 -1.08 18.58
C ILE A 279 -9.23 -1.63 19.64
N THR A 280 -9.13 -1.15 20.87
CA THR A 280 -10.00 -1.53 22.00
C THR A 280 -11.47 -1.16 21.77
N LYS A 281 -11.78 0.07 21.33
CA LYS A 281 -13.16 0.48 21.00
C LYS A 281 -13.76 -0.33 19.86
N SER A 282 -12.93 -0.83 18.94
CA SER A 282 -13.38 -1.77 17.89
C SER A 282 -13.88 -3.07 18.49
N TYR A 283 -13.15 -3.66 19.45
CA TYR A 283 -13.62 -4.85 20.15
C TYR A 283 -14.81 -4.57 21.07
N SER A 284 -14.87 -3.42 21.75
CA SER A 284 -16.05 -2.99 22.52
C SER A 284 -17.31 -2.94 21.65
N TYR A 285 -17.21 -2.38 20.43
CA TYR A 285 -18.29 -2.44 19.44
C TYR A 285 -18.70 -3.88 19.14
N ILE A 286 -17.74 -4.75 18.77
CA ILE A 286 -18.05 -6.14 18.36
C ILE A 286 -18.71 -6.93 19.50
N ILE A 287 -18.27 -6.73 20.74
CA ILE A 287 -18.86 -7.33 21.95
C ILE A 287 -20.29 -6.82 22.15
N ARG A 288 -20.48 -5.49 22.20
CA ARG A 288 -21.79 -4.84 22.43
C ARG A 288 -22.80 -5.15 21.32
N ASN A 289 -22.34 -5.18 20.07
CA ASN A 289 -23.14 -5.49 18.89
C ASN A 289 -23.39 -7.00 18.73
N ASN A 290 -22.68 -7.84 19.51
CA ASN A 290 -22.64 -9.29 19.36
C ASN A 290 -22.41 -9.71 17.90
N GLY A 291 -21.45 -9.09 17.21
CA GLY A 291 -21.21 -9.38 15.80
C GLY A 291 -20.40 -8.33 15.04
N VAL A 292 -19.78 -8.79 13.96
CA VAL A 292 -19.28 -8.00 12.84
C VAL A 292 -19.51 -8.78 11.54
N ASP A 293 -19.85 -8.06 10.47
CA ASP A 293 -20.16 -8.63 9.16
C ASP A 293 -18.91 -9.13 8.41
N SER A 294 -19.10 -10.03 7.45
CA SER A 294 -18.06 -10.36 6.48
C SER A 294 -17.79 -9.21 5.52
N GLU A 295 -16.56 -9.16 5.00
CA GLU A 295 -16.18 -8.27 3.89
C GLU A 295 -17.00 -8.53 2.61
N GLU A 296 -17.51 -9.75 2.42
CA GLU A 296 -18.38 -10.08 1.28
C GLU A 296 -19.78 -9.45 1.43
N PHE A 297 -20.33 -9.44 2.64
CA PHE A 297 -21.66 -8.88 2.91
C PHE A 297 -21.64 -7.36 3.03
N TYR A 298 -20.58 -6.80 3.62
CA TYR A 298 -20.41 -5.37 3.84
C TYR A 298 -19.02 -4.94 3.33
N PRO A 299 -18.84 -4.77 2.00
CA PRO A 299 -17.53 -4.47 1.41
C PRO A 299 -16.92 -3.14 1.88
N TYR A 300 -15.60 -3.05 1.77
CA TYR A 300 -14.87 -1.82 2.08
C TYR A 300 -15.03 -0.72 1.02
N GLU A 301 -15.42 0.49 1.46
CA GLU A 301 -15.79 1.62 0.60
C GLU A 301 -14.78 2.79 0.68
N HIS A 302 -13.71 2.67 1.48
CA HIS A 302 -12.65 3.68 1.64
C HIS A 302 -13.11 5.07 2.15
N GLN A 303 -14.32 5.17 2.70
CA GLN A 303 -14.93 6.43 3.16
C GLN A 303 -15.86 6.18 4.36
N ASN A 304 -16.36 7.25 4.99
CA ASN A 304 -17.40 7.13 6.01
C ASN A 304 -18.77 6.90 5.36
N GLY A 305 -19.52 5.89 5.82
CA GLY A 305 -20.90 5.64 5.47
C GLY A 305 -21.85 5.77 6.67
N LYS A 306 -23.12 5.41 6.46
CA LYS A 306 -24.08 5.17 7.56
C LYS A 306 -23.95 3.72 8.01
N CYS A 307 -24.11 3.41 9.29
CA CYS A 307 -24.08 2.01 9.75
C CYS A 307 -25.15 1.15 9.05
N ARG A 308 -24.73 0.03 8.44
CA ARG A 308 -25.58 -0.94 7.72
C ARG A 308 -25.45 -2.39 8.26
N TYR A 309 -24.97 -2.56 9.48
CA TYR A 309 -24.79 -3.88 10.09
C TYR A 309 -26.07 -4.73 10.02
N SER A 310 -25.94 -6.00 9.67
CA SER A 310 -27.07 -6.94 9.64
C SER A 310 -26.69 -8.28 10.26
N VAL A 311 -27.57 -8.84 11.10
CA VAL A 311 -27.36 -10.18 11.66
C VAL A 311 -27.21 -11.27 10.58
N MET A 312 -27.73 -11.02 9.36
CA MET A 312 -27.51 -11.91 8.20
C MET A 312 -26.06 -11.90 7.67
N GLY A 313 -25.32 -10.81 7.86
CA GLY A 313 -23.93 -10.65 7.42
C GLY A 313 -22.91 -11.14 8.45
N LYS A 314 -23.33 -11.36 9.71
CA LYS A 314 -22.46 -11.68 10.84
C LYS A 314 -21.54 -12.87 10.53
N ALA A 315 -20.24 -12.59 10.53
CA ALA A 315 -19.18 -13.57 10.27
C ALA A 315 -18.20 -13.75 11.44
N GLY A 316 -18.18 -12.82 12.40
CA GLY A 316 -17.34 -12.87 13.58
C GLY A 316 -17.98 -12.26 14.81
N SER A 317 -17.49 -12.63 15.99
CA SER A 317 -17.74 -11.96 17.26
C SER A 317 -16.64 -12.33 18.25
N CYS A 318 -16.40 -11.47 19.25
CA CYS A 318 -15.54 -11.74 20.40
C CYS A 318 -16.31 -11.49 21.70
N SER A 319 -15.92 -12.15 22.77
CA SER A 319 -16.49 -11.97 24.13
C SER A 319 -15.68 -11.01 24.99
N SER A 320 -14.37 -10.91 24.75
CA SER A 320 -13.47 -10.00 25.46
C SER A 320 -12.25 -9.64 24.59
N PHE A 321 -11.38 -8.78 25.12
CA PHE A 321 -10.06 -8.50 24.58
C PHE A 321 -9.05 -8.27 25.72
N HIS A 322 -7.77 -8.44 25.42
CA HIS A 322 -6.68 -8.30 26.37
C HIS A 322 -5.64 -7.32 25.84
N VAL A 323 -5.30 -6.32 26.64
CA VAL A 323 -4.22 -5.35 26.37
C VAL A 323 -2.95 -5.88 27.04
N LEU A 324 -1.83 -5.88 26.32
CA LEU A 324 -0.53 -6.34 26.85
C LEU A 324 0.19 -5.23 27.64
N PRO A 325 1.14 -5.57 28.52
CA PRO A 325 1.97 -4.59 29.21
C PRO A 325 2.69 -3.64 28.24
N ARG A 326 2.58 -2.34 28.49
CA ARG A 326 3.10 -1.28 27.61
C ARG A 326 4.61 -1.37 27.46
N GLY A 327 5.07 -1.55 26.22
CA GLY A 327 6.48 -1.60 25.83
C GLY A 327 7.15 -2.96 26.02
N ASP A 328 6.42 -3.98 26.47
CA ASP A 328 6.98 -5.30 26.75
C ASP A 328 7.01 -6.18 25.48
N GLU A 329 8.15 -6.16 24.78
CA GLU A 329 8.40 -7.02 23.61
C GLU A 329 8.35 -8.52 23.95
N ALA A 330 8.65 -8.93 25.19
CA ALA A 330 8.60 -10.34 25.60
C ALA A 330 7.17 -10.81 25.84
N ALA A 331 6.32 -9.99 26.47
CA ALA A 331 4.88 -10.26 26.58
C ALA A 331 4.21 -10.30 25.19
N LEU A 332 4.59 -9.40 24.27
CA LEU A 332 4.16 -9.46 22.87
C LEU A 332 4.61 -10.77 22.20
N GLN A 333 5.84 -11.23 22.42
CA GLN A 333 6.35 -12.46 21.80
C GLN A 333 5.60 -13.69 22.30
N ALA A 334 5.39 -13.78 23.62
CA ALA A 334 4.63 -14.86 24.25
C ALA A 334 3.15 -14.85 23.82
N ALA A 335 2.52 -13.67 23.68
CA ALA A 335 1.17 -13.55 23.15
C ALA A 335 1.10 -13.99 21.68
N VAL A 336 2.03 -13.55 20.81
CA VAL A 336 2.06 -13.97 19.41
C VAL A 336 2.25 -15.49 19.26
N ALA A 337 3.07 -16.10 20.12
CA ALA A 337 3.30 -17.54 20.14
C ALA A 337 2.09 -18.35 20.63
N ALA A 338 1.49 -17.97 21.76
CA ALA A 338 0.40 -18.72 22.38
C ALA A 338 -0.98 -18.42 21.79
N VAL A 339 -1.20 -17.20 21.28
CA VAL A 339 -2.53 -16.69 20.92
C VAL A 339 -2.73 -16.54 19.41
N GLY A 340 -1.71 -16.23 18.62
CA GLY A 340 -1.87 -15.99 17.18
C GLY A 340 -1.48 -14.57 16.78
N PRO A 341 -2.04 -14.03 15.68
CA PRO A 341 -1.83 -12.64 15.30
C PRO A 341 -2.33 -11.65 16.37
N VAL A 342 -1.54 -10.61 16.65
CA VAL A 342 -1.82 -9.57 17.66
C VAL A 342 -1.89 -8.19 16.99
N ALA A 343 -2.94 -7.43 17.30
CA ALA A 343 -3.13 -6.07 16.80
C ALA A 343 -2.23 -5.12 17.59
N VAL A 344 -1.41 -4.31 16.90
CA VAL A 344 -0.46 -3.39 17.55
C VAL A 344 -0.48 -2.00 16.92
N ALA A 345 0.00 -1.00 17.66
CA ALA A 345 0.30 0.32 17.12
C ALA A 345 1.80 0.50 16.88
N VAL A 346 2.16 1.25 15.84
CA VAL A 346 3.52 1.67 15.50
C VAL A 346 3.55 3.14 15.10
N ASN A 347 4.73 3.76 15.16
CA ASN A 347 5.00 5.04 14.53
C ASN A 347 5.33 4.81 13.03
N ALA A 348 4.48 5.32 12.14
CA ALA A 348 4.65 5.21 10.69
C ALA A 348 4.86 6.59 10.02
N MET A 349 5.41 7.57 10.74
CA MET A 349 5.58 8.95 10.22
C MET A 349 6.74 9.13 9.24
N LEU A 350 7.73 8.25 9.30
CA LEU A 350 9.00 8.41 8.57
C LEU A 350 8.84 8.03 7.10
N SER A 351 9.43 8.82 6.21
CA SER A 351 9.49 8.51 4.78
C SER A 351 10.24 7.19 4.47
N SER A 352 11.13 6.75 5.38
CA SER A 352 11.74 5.42 5.33
C SER A 352 10.73 4.28 5.56
N PHE A 353 9.68 4.51 6.34
CA PHE A 353 8.55 3.58 6.49
C PHE A 353 7.62 3.66 5.27
N HIS A 354 7.29 4.88 4.81
CA HIS A 354 6.46 5.11 3.61
C HIS A 354 7.02 4.40 2.37
N SER A 355 8.34 4.47 2.17
CA SER A 355 9.05 3.86 1.04
C SER A 355 9.71 2.50 1.34
N TYR A 356 9.42 1.85 2.48
CA TYR A 356 10.02 0.55 2.80
C TYR A 356 9.75 -0.48 1.70
N LYS A 357 10.81 -1.21 1.28
CA LYS A 357 10.72 -2.23 0.24
C LYS A 357 11.07 -3.64 0.70
N GLY A 358 12.07 -3.79 1.57
CA GLY A 358 12.46 -5.10 2.09
C GLY A 358 13.69 -5.06 2.99
N GLY A 359 13.96 -6.19 3.65
CA GLY A 359 15.01 -6.31 4.67
C GLY A 359 14.51 -5.95 6.07
N LEU A 360 15.44 -5.85 7.02
CA LEU A 360 15.12 -5.60 8.42
C LEU A 360 15.03 -4.10 8.72
N TYR A 361 13.81 -3.59 8.83
CA TYR A 361 13.55 -2.18 9.17
C TYR A 361 14.07 -1.85 10.57
N ASN A 362 15.04 -0.93 10.62
CA ASN A 362 15.75 -0.54 11.85
C ASN A 362 16.14 0.95 11.80
N ASP A 363 15.16 1.84 11.56
CA ASP A 363 15.38 3.29 11.57
C ASP A 363 15.32 3.83 13.01
N LEU A 364 16.47 4.20 13.56
CA LEU A 364 16.60 4.67 14.95
C LEU A 364 15.84 5.99 15.22
N ASN A 365 15.42 6.73 14.19
CA ASN A 365 14.58 7.91 14.35
C ASN A 365 13.10 7.57 14.63
N CYS A 366 12.73 6.29 14.57
CA CYS A 366 11.37 5.82 14.74
C CYS A 366 10.94 5.84 16.22
N ASN A 367 10.58 7.03 16.70
CA ASN A 367 10.27 7.31 18.09
C ASN A 367 9.14 6.40 18.62
N PRO A 368 9.36 5.62 19.71
CA PRO A 368 8.41 4.64 20.22
C PRO A 368 7.23 5.21 21.02
N VAL A 369 7.25 6.51 21.31
CA VAL A 369 6.17 7.23 22.00
C VAL A 369 5.11 7.71 21.00
N LEU A 370 5.50 8.03 19.77
CA LEU A 370 4.65 8.66 18.75
C LEU A 370 3.92 7.62 17.88
N VAL A 371 3.27 6.63 18.49
CA VAL A 371 2.50 5.62 17.75
C VAL A 371 1.22 6.21 17.15
N ASN A 372 0.96 5.94 15.88
CA ASN A 372 -0.11 6.58 15.08
C ASN A 372 -0.69 5.69 13.97
N HIS A 373 -0.12 4.51 13.72
CA HIS A 373 -0.60 3.57 12.73
C HIS A 373 -0.83 2.19 13.33
N ALA A 374 -1.97 1.58 13.09
CA ALA A 374 -2.30 0.26 13.60
C ALA A 374 -2.02 -0.82 12.55
N VAL A 375 -1.24 -1.82 12.95
CA VAL A 375 -0.77 -2.93 12.10
C VAL A 375 -0.96 -4.25 12.84
N LEU A 376 -0.68 -5.38 12.20
CA LEU A 376 -0.89 -6.71 12.79
C LEU A 376 0.43 -7.47 12.85
N VAL A 377 0.90 -7.81 14.05
CA VAL A 377 2.02 -8.74 14.22
C VAL A 377 1.50 -10.14 13.94
N VAL A 378 2.05 -10.79 12.91
CA VAL A 378 1.64 -12.12 12.45
C VAL A 378 2.72 -13.18 12.70
N GLY A 379 3.80 -12.80 13.38
CA GLY A 379 4.93 -13.69 13.63
C GLY A 379 6.17 -12.94 14.08
N TYR A 380 7.24 -13.68 14.28
CA TYR A 380 8.56 -13.18 14.63
C TYR A 380 9.60 -14.25 14.30
N GLY A 381 10.87 -13.86 14.30
CA GLY A 381 11.98 -14.79 14.17
C GLY A 381 13.32 -14.11 14.38
N SER A 382 14.38 -14.75 13.90
CA SER A 382 15.74 -14.21 13.88
C SER A 382 16.37 -14.58 12.54
N GLU A 383 17.06 -13.63 11.90
CA GLU A 383 17.80 -13.84 10.64
C GLU A 383 19.19 -13.21 10.79
N ALA A 384 20.25 -13.94 10.43
CA ALA A 384 21.64 -13.49 10.58
C ALA A 384 21.99 -12.90 11.98
N GLY A 385 21.41 -13.47 13.05
CA GLY A 385 21.61 -12.99 14.43
C GLY A 385 20.85 -11.71 14.80
N GLN A 386 19.98 -11.20 13.93
CA GLN A 386 19.09 -10.08 14.24
C GLN A 386 17.65 -10.57 14.41
N ASP A 387 17.04 -10.19 15.53
CA ASP A 387 15.65 -10.48 15.86
C ASP A 387 14.68 -9.58 15.06
N TYR A 388 13.57 -10.15 14.58
CA TYR A 388 12.53 -9.41 13.88
C TYR A 388 11.11 -9.78 14.31
N TRP A 389 10.22 -8.79 14.18
CA TRP A 389 8.77 -8.92 14.11
C TRP A 389 8.35 -9.05 12.65
N LEU A 390 7.44 -9.96 12.34
CA LEU A 390 6.79 -10.05 11.03
C LEU A 390 5.43 -9.37 11.12
N VAL A 391 5.26 -8.28 10.39
CA VAL A 391 4.11 -7.37 10.55
C VAL A 391 3.37 -7.24 9.22
N LYS A 392 2.04 -7.41 9.25
CA LYS A 392 1.12 -7.16 8.14
C LYS A 392 0.64 -5.71 8.19
N ASN A 393 0.76 -5.00 7.08
CA ASN A 393 0.28 -3.63 6.91
C ASN A 393 -1.07 -3.60 6.14
N SER A 394 -1.77 -2.47 6.18
CA SER A 394 -3.04 -2.20 5.50
C SER A 394 -2.91 -1.26 4.29
N TRP A 395 -1.71 -1.12 3.72
CA TRP A 395 -1.44 -0.26 2.54
C TRP A 395 -1.35 -1.06 1.22
N GLY A 396 -1.99 -2.23 1.16
CA GLY A 396 -2.00 -3.08 -0.03
C GLY A 396 -0.70 -3.84 -0.29
N PRO A 397 -0.73 -4.84 -1.19
CA PRO A 397 0.40 -5.74 -1.45
C PRO A 397 1.56 -5.09 -2.22
N GLY A 398 1.35 -3.90 -2.80
CA GLY A 398 2.38 -3.15 -3.53
C GLY A 398 3.38 -2.41 -2.63
N TRP A 399 3.11 -2.31 -1.32
CA TRP A 399 4.02 -1.73 -0.32
C TRP A 399 4.83 -2.83 0.38
N GLY A 400 6.10 -2.55 0.70
CA GLY A 400 6.96 -3.49 1.44
C GLY A 400 7.14 -4.86 0.78
N GLU A 401 7.30 -5.88 1.64
CA GLU A 401 7.50 -7.29 1.28
C GLU A 401 6.14 -7.96 0.99
N GLY A 402 5.46 -7.48 -0.06
CA GLY A 402 4.14 -7.99 -0.46
C GLY A 402 3.00 -7.58 0.48
N GLY A 403 3.09 -6.40 1.08
CA GLY A 403 2.20 -5.89 2.13
C GLY A 403 2.66 -6.14 3.56
N PHE A 404 3.85 -6.73 3.73
CA PHE A 404 4.46 -7.01 5.03
C PHE A 404 5.73 -6.16 5.25
N ILE A 405 6.13 -6.04 6.51
CA ILE A 405 7.40 -5.45 6.94
C ILE A 405 8.02 -6.33 8.02
N ARG A 406 9.35 -6.51 7.93
CA ARG A 406 10.14 -7.08 9.01
C ARG A 406 10.74 -5.94 9.82
N MET A 407 10.24 -5.72 11.02
CA MET A 407 10.70 -4.67 11.94
C MET A 407 11.65 -5.28 12.96
N ALA A 408 12.74 -4.59 13.32
CA ALA A 408 13.68 -5.12 14.29
C ALA A 408 13.02 -5.29 15.67
N ARG A 409 13.17 -6.50 16.24
CA ARG A 409 12.66 -6.91 17.56
C ARG A 409 13.80 -6.86 18.58
N ASN A 410 13.47 -6.67 19.85
CA ASN A 410 14.43 -6.51 20.94
C ASN A 410 15.40 -5.33 20.69
N LYS A 411 14.89 -4.24 20.10
CA LYS A 411 15.63 -3.01 19.77
C LYS A 411 15.01 -1.81 20.46
N ASN A 412 14.89 -1.89 21.79
CA ASN A 412 14.30 -0.85 22.64
C ASN A 412 12.88 -0.46 22.18
N ASN A 413 12.02 -1.45 21.90
CA ASN A 413 10.63 -1.25 21.45
C ASN A 413 10.56 -0.34 20.19
N LEU A 414 11.38 -0.64 19.16
CA LEU A 414 11.49 0.16 17.94
C LEU A 414 10.13 0.53 17.34
N CYS A 415 9.94 1.80 16.96
CA CYS A 415 8.67 2.37 16.49
C CYS A 415 7.49 2.22 17.47
N GLY A 416 7.69 1.74 18.69
CA GLY A 416 6.64 1.55 19.67
C GLY A 416 5.79 0.30 19.42
N ILE A 417 6.32 -0.72 18.73
CA ILE A 417 5.57 -1.92 18.34
C ILE A 417 4.92 -2.70 19.51
N ALA A 418 5.48 -2.61 20.71
CA ALA A 418 4.90 -3.13 21.95
C ALA A 418 4.27 -2.03 22.83
N THR A 419 4.31 -0.75 22.44
CA THR A 419 3.71 0.38 23.20
C THR A 419 2.20 0.22 23.37
N PHE A 420 1.51 -0.34 22.38
CA PHE A 420 0.09 -0.68 22.49
C PHE A 420 -0.20 -1.93 21.67
N ALA A 421 -0.45 -3.05 22.35
CA ALA A 421 -0.72 -4.35 21.73
C ALA A 421 -1.95 -4.99 22.37
N VAL A 422 -2.86 -5.50 21.54
CA VAL A 422 -4.18 -6.01 21.95
C VAL A 422 -4.54 -7.24 21.14
N TYR A 423 -5.21 -8.22 21.75
CA TYR A 423 -5.83 -9.33 21.03
C TYR A 423 -7.24 -9.64 21.55
N PRO A 424 -8.16 -10.14 20.70
CA PRO A 424 -9.51 -10.53 21.10
C PRO A 424 -9.57 -11.98 21.60
N SER A 425 -10.59 -12.30 22.40
CA SER A 425 -10.97 -13.67 22.77
C SER A 425 -12.40 -13.98 22.30
N LEU A 426 -12.65 -15.22 21.88
CA LEU A 426 -13.88 -15.64 21.18
C LEU A 426 -14.96 -16.19 22.09
#